data_AF-A0A9Q1H626-F1
#
_entry.id   AF-A0A9Q1H626-F1
#
_cell.length_a   1.000
_cell.length_b   1.000
_cell.length_c   1.000
_cell.angle_alpha   90.00
_cell.angle_beta   90.00
_cell.angle_gamma   90.00
#
_symmetry.space_group_name_H-M   'P 1'
#
loop_
_entity.id
_entity.type
_entity.pdbx_description
1 polymer ?
#
loop_
_entity_poly.entity_id
_entity_poly.type
_entity_poly.pdbx_seq_one_letter_code
_entity_poly.pdbx_strand_id
1 'polypeptide(L)'
;MRKDEIKKHVLEYLVDESILPSTVLETAITVPTDNTFELKRLEIEMNKEIRLKEMEREREKKEEREMQMQKEREEREERERREAREHEFRLKQLELGVIKASDPKIGLDTHVKFVPKFQEDNVEKFFNHFEKLGEQLKWPRDKWSILIQSNFTGKAQEVYSTLSIRGQHGLR
;
A
#
# COMPACT_ATOMS: atom_id res chain seq x y z
N MET A 1 -28.57 -52.27 -49.81
CA MET A 1 -27.67 -53.41 -49.57
C MET A 1 -26.48 -52.90 -48.81
N ARG A 2 -26.21 -53.44 -47.62
CA ARG A 2 -25.16 -52.93 -46.74
C ARG A 2 -23.80 -53.31 -47.30
N LYS A 3 -22.81 -52.42 -47.20
CA LYS A 3 -21.44 -52.62 -47.71
C LYS A 3 -20.82 -53.94 -47.23
N ASP A 4 -21.17 -54.37 -46.03
CA ASP A 4 -20.68 -55.60 -45.41
C ASP A 4 -21.30 -56.87 -46.02
N GLU A 5 -22.56 -56.80 -46.46
CA GLU A 5 -23.25 -57.92 -47.13
C GLU A 5 -22.60 -58.21 -48.49
N ILE A 6 -22.29 -57.16 -49.25
CA ILE A 6 -21.60 -57.28 -50.55
C ILE A 6 -20.17 -57.78 -50.36
N LYS A 7 -19.44 -57.25 -49.38
CA LYS A 7 -18.07 -57.67 -49.08
C LYS A 7 -18.00 -59.15 -48.71
N LYS A 8 -18.98 -59.64 -47.94
CA LYS A 8 -19.08 -61.06 -47.58
C LYS A 8 -19.29 -61.95 -48.80
N HIS A 9 -20.27 -61.63 -49.66
CA HIS A 9 -20.52 -62.41 -50.89
C HIS A 9 -19.33 -62.42 -51.85
N VAL A 10 -18.65 -61.28 -52.00
CA VAL A 10 -17.45 -61.20 -52.86
C VAL A 10 -16.30 -62.03 -52.27
N LEU A 11 -16.10 -62.00 -50.96
CA LEU A 11 -15.07 -62.80 -50.31
C LEU A 11 -15.37 -64.31 -50.39
N GLU A 12 -16.63 -64.73 -50.21
CA GLU A 12 -17.05 -66.12 -50.40
C GLU A 12 -16.76 -66.60 -51.82
N TYR A 13 -17.16 -65.82 -52.84
CA TYR A 13 -16.91 -66.15 -54.24
C TYR A 13 -15.41 -66.25 -54.59
N LEU A 14 -14.57 -65.35 -54.05
CA LEU A 14 -13.13 -65.36 -54.30
C LEU A 14 -12.40 -66.52 -53.61
N VAL A 15 -12.95 -67.05 -52.52
CA VAL A 15 -12.44 -68.25 -51.85
C VAL A 15 -12.87 -69.50 -52.61
N ASP A 16 -14.11 -69.54 -53.11
CA ASP A 16 -14.61 -70.65 -53.93
C ASP A 16 -13.83 -70.80 -55.25
N GLU A 17 -13.43 -69.69 -55.88
CA GLU A 17 -12.56 -69.67 -57.06
C GLU A 17 -11.08 -69.96 -56.74
N SER A 18 -10.74 -70.31 -55.48
CA SER A 18 -9.38 -70.58 -55.00
C SER A 18 -8.37 -69.45 -55.22
N ILE A 19 -8.86 -68.23 -55.46
CA ILE A 19 -8.03 -67.03 -55.65
C ILE A 19 -7.44 -66.59 -54.30
N LEU A 20 -8.18 -66.79 -53.22
CA LEU A 20 -7.76 -66.47 -51.85
C LEU A 20 -7.88 -67.70 -50.92
N PRO A 21 -6.94 -67.90 -49.98
CA PRO A 21 -7.05 -68.96 -48.98
C PRO A 21 -8.16 -68.65 -47.97
N SER A 22 -8.85 -69.69 -47.50
CA SER A 22 -9.99 -69.60 -46.55
C SER A 22 -9.65 -68.92 -45.23
N THR A 23 -8.37 -68.88 -44.85
CA THR A 23 -7.83 -68.14 -43.69
C THR A 23 -8.19 -66.65 -43.73
N VAL A 24 -8.36 -66.07 -44.92
CA VAL A 24 -8.71 -64.64 -45.08
C VAL A 24 -10.12 -64.33 -44.56
N LEU A 25 -11.06 -65.27 -44.67
CA LEU A 25 -12.42 -65.13 -44.14
C LEU A 25 -12.42 -65.04 -42.61
N GLU A 26 -11.57 -65.83 -41.94
CA GLU A 26 -11.45 -65.82 -40.47
C GLU A 26 -10.88 -64.49 -39.95
N THR A 27 -9.82 -63.98 -40.57
CA THR A 27 -9.24 -62.66 -40.20
C THR A 27 -10.15 -61.47 -40.47
N ALA A 28 -11.04 -61.55 -41.48
CA ALA A 28 -11.96 -60.46 -41.80
C ALA A 28 -13.12 -60.34 -40.79
N ILE A 29 -13.42 -61.41 -40.04
CA ILE A 29 -14.48 -61.46 -39.02
C ILE A 29 -13.97 -60.94 -37.66
N THR A 30 -12.66 -60.98 -37.39
CA THR A 30 -12.09 -60.68 -36.07
C THR A 30 -11.88 -59.21 -35.74
N VAL A 31 -12.11 -58.28 -36.67
CA VAL A 31 -11.98 -56.84 -36.38
C VAL A 31 -13.36 -56.18 -36.39
N PRO A 32 -13.99 -55.96 -35.23
CA PRO A 32 -15.19 -55.15 -35.15
C PRO A 32 -14.81 -53.69 -35.43
N THR A 33 -14.87 -53.32 -36.70
CA THR A 33 -14.59 -51.97 -37.22
C THR A 33 -15.44 -50.89 -36.52
N ASP A 34 -16.62 -51.26 -36.01
CA ASP A 34 -17.56 -50.35 -35.35
C ASP A 34 -17.02 -49.75 -34.03
N ASN A 35 -16.39 -50.58 -33.18
CA ASN A 35 -15.83 -50.12 -31.91
C ASN A 35 -14.67 -49.13 -32.09
N THR A 36 -13.87 -49.29 -33.15
CA THR A 36 -12.73 -48.39 -33.43
C THR A 36 -13.15 -46.99 -33.88
N PHE A 37 -14.28 -46.86 -34.58
CA PHE A 37 -14.82 -45.56 -34.98
C PHE A 37 -15.44 -44.84 -33.80
N GLU A 38 -16.22 -45.53 -32.96
CA GLU A 38 -16.80 -44.94 -31.75
C GLU A 38 -15.73 -44.50 -30.75
N LEU A 39 -14.67 -45.30 -30.54
CA LEU A 39 -13.50 -44.92 -29.73
C LEU A 39 -12.84 -43.63 -30.25
N LYS A 40 -12.61 -43.51 -31.56
CA LYS A 40 -12.05 -42.29 -32.16
C LYS A 40 -12.98 -41.08 -32.03
N ARG A 41 -14.29 -41.26 -32.13
CA ARG A 41 -15.26 -40.18 -31.95
C ARG A 41 -15.25 -39.67 -30.52
N LEU A 42 -15.24 -40.57 -29.55
CA LEU A 42 -15.08 -40.27 -28.12
C LEU A 42 -13.76 -39.54 -27.83
N GLU A 43 -12.66 -39.97 -28.43
CA GLU A 43 -11.35 -39.35 -28.26
C GLU A 43 -11.30 -37.93 -28.85
N ILE A 44 -11.90 -37.71 -30.02
CA ILE A 44 -12.03 -36.37 -30.62
C ILE A 44 -12.88 -35.45 -29.73
N GLU A 45 -13.98 -35.96 -29.18
CA GLU A 45 -14.86 -35.16 -28.32
C GLU A 45 -14.17 -34.79 -27.00
N MET A 46 -13.48 -35.75 -26.37
CA MET A 46 -12.66 -35.50 -25.19
C MET A 46 -11.55 -34.48 -25.47
N ASN A 47 -10.87 -34.57 -26.62
CA ASN A 47 -9.83 -33.62 -26.99
C ASN A 47 -10.36 -32.20 -27.25
N LYS A 48 -11.58 -32.07 -27.81
CA LYS A 48 -12.24 -30.76 -27.93
C LYS A 48 -12.57 -30.18 -26.56
N GLU A 49 -13.11 -30.99 -25.66
CA GLU A 49 -13.46 -30.58 -24.30
C GLU A 49 -12.22 -30.09 -23.52
N ILE A 50 -11.12 -30.84 -23.58
CA ILE A 50 -9.84 -30.46 -22.97
C ILE A 50 -9.37 -29.10 -23.50
N ARG A 51 -9.41 -28.92 -24.82
CA ARG A 51 -8.96 -27.70 -25.48
C ARG A 51 -9.86 -26.49 -25.17
N LEU A 52 -11.17 -26.68 -25.06
CA LEU A 52 -12.09 -25.64 -24.60
C LEU A 52 -11.78 -25.22 -23.16
N LYS A 53 -11.59 -26.21 -22.27
CA LYS A 53 -11.27 -25.98 -20.86
C LYS A 53 -9.89 -25.34 -20.65
N GLU A 54 -8.95 -25.57 -21.54
CA GLU A 54 -7.66 -24.87 -21.55
C GLU A 54 -7.80 -23.41 -21.99
N MET A 55 -8.56 -23.15 -23.05
CA MET A 55 -8.82 -21.78 -23.50
C MET A 55 -9.56 -20.97 -22.44
N GLU A 56 -10.52 -21.56 -21.74
CA GLU A 56 -11.24 -20.91 -20.64
C GLU A 56 -10.29 -20.55 -19.49
N ARG A 57 -9.46 -21.50 -19.02
CA ARG A 57 -8.44 -21.24 -17.99
C ARG A 57 -7.44 -20.16 -18.40
N GLU A 58 -7.02 -20.12 -19.65
CA GLU A 58 -6.11 -19.07 -20.12
C GLU A 58 -6.80 -17.70 -20.20
N ARG A 59 -8.10 -17.65 -20.52
CA ARG A 59 -8.89 -16.41 -20.45
C ARG A 59 -9.06 -15.93 -19.02
N GLU A 60 -9.42 -16.80 -18.10
CA GLU A 60 -9.55 -16.48 -16.67
C GLU A 60 -8.23 -15.94 -16.10
N LYS A 61 -7.10 -16.62 -16.36
CA LYS A 61 -5.78 -16.12 -15.93
C LYS A 61 -5.44 -14.77 -16.53
N LYS A 62 -5.82 -14.53 -17.79
CA LYS A 62 -5.57 -13.25 -18.45
C LYS A 62 -6.40 -12.13 -17.82
N GLU A 63 -7.68 -12.39 -17.58
CA GLU A 63 -8.60 -11.47 -16.91
C GLU A 63 -8.15 -11.17 -15.48
N GLU A 64 -7.68 -12.18 -14.74
CA GLU A 64 -7.13 -12.01 -13.39
C GLU A 64 -5.86 -11.13 -13.40
N ARG A 65 -4.95 -11.36 -14.34
CA ARG A 65 -3.76 -10.50 -14.53
C ARG A 65 -4.14 -9.07 -14.90
N GLU A 66 -5.11 -8.88 -15.78
CA GLU A 66 -5.60 -7.56 -16.16
C GLU A 66 -6.25 -6.84 -14.97
N MET A 67 -7.09 -7.53 -14.19
CA MET A 67 -7.68 -6.97 -12.95
C MET A 67 -6.60 -6.64 -11.92
N GLN A 68 -5.59 -7.48 -11.76
CA GLN A 68 -4.51 -7.23 -10.81
C GLN A 68 -3.67 -6.01 -11.19
N MET A 69 -3.32 -5.89 -12.48
CA MET A 69 -2.65 -4.70 -13.01
C MET A 69 -3.49 -3.43 -12.85
N GLN A 70 -4.80 -3.53 -13.08
CA GLN A 70 -5.71 -2.39 -12.91
C GLN A 70 -5.78 -1.95 -11.46
N LYS A 71 -5.92 -2.89 -10.53
CA LYS A 71 -5.96 -2.63 -9.09
C LYS A 71 -4.64 -2.00 -8.60
N GLU A 72 -3.50 -2.49 -9.06
CA GLU A 72 -2.19 -1.93 -8.71
C GLU A 72 -2.03 -0.49 -9.21
N ARG A 73 -2.52 -0.19 -10.42
CA ARG A 73 -2.52 1.18 -10.96
C ARG A 73 -3.42 2.10 -10.14
N GLU A 74 -4.62 1.65 -9.79
CA GLU A 74 -5.56 2.42 -8.97
C GLU A 74 -5.00 2.68 -7.56
N GLU A 75 -4.39 1.68 -6.93
CA GLU A 75 -3.75 1.82 -5.61
C GLU A 75 -2.58 2.81 -5.66
N ARG A 76 -1.77 2.76 -6.72
CA ARG A 76 -0.69 3.72 -6.94
C ARG A 76 -1.20 5.14 -7.13
N GLU A 77 -2.22 5.33 -7.95
CA GLU A 77 -2.85 6.64 -8.15
C GLU A 77 -3.49 7.17 -6.86
N GLU A 78 -4.10 6.31 -6.05
CA GLU A 78 -4.66 6.71 -4.76
C GLU A 78 -3.56 7.13 -3.78
N ARG A 79 -2.46 6.37 -3.72
CA ARG A 79 -1.29 6.69 -2.90
C ARG A 79 -0.70 8.04 -3.29
N GLU A 80 -0.48 8.27 -4.58
CA GLU A 80 0.02 9.54 -5.10
C GLU A 80 -0.95 10.69 -4.80
N ARG A 81 -2.27 10.48 -4.92
CA ARG A 81 -3.28 11.48 -4.54
C ARG A 81 -3.29 11.79 -3.04
N ARG A 82 -3.10 10.79 -2.18
CA ARG A 82 -2.99 10.98 -0.72
C ARG A 82 -1.74 11.78 -0.40
N GLU A 83 -0.59 11.38 -0.93
CA GLU A 83 0.67 12.09 -0.75
C GLU A 83 0.61 13.52 -1.29
N ALA A 84 -0.03 13.76 -2.45
CA ALA A 84 -0.22 15.10 -2.99
C ALA A 84 -1.08 15.98 -2.09
N ARG A 85 -2.20 15.45 -1.55
CA ARG A 85 -3.04 16.19 -0.58
C ARG A 85 -2.29 16.49 0.70
N GLU A 86 -1.49 15.55 1.20
CA GLU A 86 -0.66 15.76 2.39
C GLU A 86 0.42 16.82 2.13
N HIS A 87 1.10 16.76 0.98
CA HIS A 87 2.09 17.76 0.57
C HIS A 87 1.46 19.13 0.40
N GLU A 88 0.31 19.23 -0.25
CA GLU A 88 -0.45 20.47 -0.45
C GLU A 88 -0.89 21.05 0.90
N PHE A 89 -1.45 20.21 1.78
CA PHE A 89 -1.83 20.62 3.13
C PHE A 89 -0.61 21.12 3.91
N ARG A 90 0.51 20.41 3.84
CA ARG A 90 1.77 20.81 4.49
C ARG A 90 2.31 22.13 3.93
N LEU A 91 2.25 22.34 2.62
CA LEU A 91 2.64 23.60 1.99
C LEU A 91 1.77 24.75 2.48
N LYS A 92 0.44 24.54 2.51
CA LYS A 92 -0.53 25.53 2.99
C LYS A 92 -0.37 25.83 4.48
N GLN A 93 0.00 24.84 5.28
CA GLN A 93 0.35 25.03 6.69
C GLN A 93 1.63 25.85 6.89
N LEU A 94 2.62 25.70 6.00
CA LEU A 94 3.83 26.53 5.98
C LEU A 94 3.53 27.95 5.51
N GLU A 95 2.70 28.10 4.47
CA GLU A 95 2.25 29.39 3.92
C GLU A 95 1.43 30.19 4.94
N LEU A 96 0.52 29.53 5.67
CA LEU A 96 -0.25 30.13 6.75
C LEU A 96 0.54 30.28 8.06
N GLY A 97 1.80 29.83 8.10
CA GLY A 97 2.68 29.92 9.27
C GLY A 97 2.23 29.08 10.48
N VAL A 98 1.32 28.12 10.28
CA VAL A 98 0.70 27.30 11.34
C VAL A 98 1.57 26.09 11.72
N ILE A 99 2.38 25.55 10.80
CA ILE A 99 3.43 24.57 11.10
C ILE A 99 4.79 25.22 10.85
N LYS A 100 5.26 26.03 11.81
CA LYS A 100 6.69 26.27 11.95
C LYS A 100 7.32 24.95 12.36
N ALA A 101 8.18 24.41 11.49
CA ALA A 101 9.02 23.24 11.78
C ALA A 101 9.61 23.37 13.19
N SER A 102 9.12 22.56 14.13
CA SER A 102 9.75 22.21 15.41
C SER A 102 10.61 23.29 16.10
N ASP A 103 10.20 24.54 16.05
CA ASP A 103 10.85 25.61 16.78
C ASP A 103 10.01 25.79 18.03
N PRO A 104 10.52 25.54 19.25
CA PRO A 104 9.77 25.69 20.49
C PRO A 104 9.54 27.18 20.81
N LYS A 105 9.20 27.99 19.81
CA LYS A 105 8.51 29.27 19.95
C LYS A 105 7.03 29.01 20.27
N ILE A 106 6.80 28.19 21.30
CA ILE A 106 5.74 28.40 22.28
C ILE A 106 5.71 29.91 22.51
N GLY A 107 4.60 30.54 22.10
CA GLY A 107 4.44 31.99 22.06
C GLY A 107 4.82 32.58 23.40
N LEU A 108 5.98 33.24 23.48
CA LEU A 108 6.41 33.91 24.70
C LEU A 108 5.37 34.97 25.10
N ASP A 109 4.71 35.55 24.10
CA ASP A 109 3.62 36.51 24.20
C ASP A 109 2.38 36.00 24.95
N THR A 110 2.10 34.70 24.91
CA THR A 110 0.97 34.12 25.66
C THR A 110 1.33 33.87 27.13
N HIS A 111 2.59 33.56 27.43
CA HIS A 111 3.06 33.21 28.77
C HIS A 111 3.40 34.42 29.63
N VAL A 112 3.85 35.53 29.02
CA VAL A 112 4.17 36.79 29.72
C VAL A 112 2.95 37.32 30.51
N LYS A 113 1.72 37.11 30.01
CA LYS A 113 0.49 37.52 30.71
C LYS A 113 0.21 36.76 32.01
N PHE A 114 0.78 35.57 32.16
CA PHE A 114 0.62 34.71 33.32
C PHE A 114 1.78 34.83 34.31
N VAL A 115 2.80 35.64 33.98
CA VAL A 115 3.88 35.91 34.92
C VAL A 115 3.34 36.83 36.01
N PRO A 116 3.48 36.46 37.30
CA PRO A 116 3.11 37.31 38.41
C PRO A 116 3.83 38.66 38.36
N LYS A 117 3.26 39.71 38.97
CA LYS A 117 3.96 40.98 39.10
C LYS A 117 5.10 40.85 40.11
N PHE A 118 6.27 41.37 39.76
CA PHE A 118 7.41 41.40 40.67
C PHE A 118 7.15 42.33 41.86
N GLN A 119 7.51 41.89 43.06
CA GLN A 119 7.42 42.66 44.30
C GLN A 119 8.79 42.67 45.00
N GLU A 120 9.43 43.84 45.07
CA GLU A 120 10.76 44.00 45.69
C GLU A 120 10.77 43.65 47.19
N ASP A 121 9.65 43.85 47.89
CA ASP A 121 9.55 43.60 49.34
C ASP A 121 9.53 42.11 49.71
N ASN A 122 9.22 41.21 48.77
CA ASN A 122 9.02 39.78 49.03
C ASN A 122 9.49 38.90 47.86
N VAL A 123 10.76 39.04 47.51
CA VAL A 123 11.39 38.37 46.34
C VAL A 123 11.27 36.83 46.40
N GLU A 124 11.40 36.22 47.58
CA GLU A 124 11.30 34.75 47.74
C GLU A 124 9.89 34.21 47.40
N LYS A 125 8.83 34.95 47.77
CA LYS A 125 7.45 34.53 47.45
C LYS A 125 7.18 34.61 45.95
N PHE A 126 7.74 35.62 45.29
CA PHE A 126 7.64 35.79 43.85
C PHE A 126 8.25 34.61 43.09
N PHE A 127 9.49 34.22 43.41
CA PHE A 127 10.16 33.12 42.72
C PHE A 127 9.46 31.78 42.97
N ASN A 128 9.06 31.46 44.21
CA ASN A 128 8.29 30.25 44.50
C ASN A 128 6.97 30.19 43.69
N HIS A 129 6.29 31.33 43.53
CA HIS A 129 5.05 31.39 42.74
C HIS A 129 5.32 31.25 41.24
N PHE A 130 6.38 31.88 40.73
CA PHE A 130 6.83 31.78 39.34
C PHE A 130 7.20 30.34 38.97
N GLU A 131 8.01 29.66 39.79
CA GLU A 131 8.45 28.28 39.54
C GLU A 131 7.28 27.31 39.52
N LYS A 132 6.36 27.44 40.47
CA LYS A 132 5.13 26.63 40.52
C LYS A 132 4.28 26.80 39.26
N LEU A 133 4.14 28.03 38.76
CA LEU A 133 3.42 28.31 37.51
C LEU A 133 4.18 27.77 36.29
N GLY A 134 5.50 27.92 36.27
CA GLY A 134 6.37 27.41 35.21
C GLY A 134 6.32 25.89 35.10
N GLU A 135 6.27 25.17 36.22
CA GLU A 135 6.12 23.72 36.25
C GLU A 135 4.71 23.27 35.86
N GLN A 136 3.68 23.94 36.39
CA GLN A 136 2.28 23.61 36.09
C GLN A 136 1.91 23.87 34.63
N LEU A 137 2.44 24.94 34.03
CA LEU A 137 2.20 25.32 32.64
C LEU A 137 3.28 24.81 31.67
N LYS A 138 4.24 24.02 32.17
CA LYS A 138 5.34 23.41 31.40
C LYS A 138 6.14 24.42 30.57
N TRP A 139 6.51 25.55 31.16
CA TRP A 139 7.33 26.57 30.51
C TRP A 139 8.75 26.02 30.23
N PRO A 140 9.33 26.25 29.04
CA PRO A 140 10.71 25.87 28.75
C PRO A 140 11.68 26.56 29.72
N ARG A 141 12.49 25.78 30.46
CA ARG A 141 13.44 26.34 31.45
C ARG A 141 14.41 27.34 30.83
N ASP A 142 14.80 27.14 29.57
CA ASP A 142 15.68 28.04 28.81
C ASP A 142 15.09 29.45 28.62
N LYS A 143 13.77 29.62 28.80
CA LYS A 143 13.05 30.89 28.64
C LYS A 143 12.65 31.55 29.96
N TRP A 144 12.89 30.91 31.11
CA TRP A 144 12.48 31.45 32.41
C TRP A 144 13.17 32.77 32.71
N SER A 145 14.45 32.90 32.40
CA SER A 145 15.23 34.13 32.55
C SER A 145 14.63 35.30 31.74
N ILE A 146 14.16 35.03 30.53
CA ILE A 146 13.55 36.04 29.64
C ILE A 146 12.18 36.47 30.18
N LEU A 147 11.37 35.53 30.67
CA LEU A 147 10.05 35.80 31.27
C LEU A 147 10.15 36.61 32.57
N ILE A 148 11.17 36.33 33.37
CA ILE A 148 11.43 37.06 34.62
C ILE A 148 11.97 38.45 34.33
N GLN A 149 12.89 38.59 33.36
CA GLN A 149 13.44 39.88 32.96
C GLN A 149 12.35 40.88 32.59
N SER A 150 11.31 40.47 31.86
CA SER A 150 10.20 41.36 31.47
C SER A 150 9.33 41.81 32.65
N ASN A 151 9.46 41.17 33.81
CA ASN A 151 8.66 41.44 35.01
C ASN A 151 9.44 42.20 36.09
N PHE A 152 10.77 42.26 36.03
CA PHE A 152 11.54 43.09 36.95
C PHE A 152 11.19 44.57 36.76
N THR A 153 10.96 45.22 37.88
CA THR A 153 10.70 46.66 37.98
C THR A 153 11.68 47.26 38.98
N GLY A 154 11.91 48.57 38.91
CA GLY A 154 12.73 49.30 39.89
C GLY A 154 14.21 48.88 39.90
N LYS A 155 14.75 48.62 41.09
CA LYS A 155 16.19 48.35 41.30
C LYS A 155 16.62 47.02 40.69
N ALA A 156 15.72 46.03 40.66
CA ALA A 156 16.02 44.72 40.07
C ALA A 156 16.25 44.83 38.55
N GLN A 157 15.50 45.70 37.87
CA GLN A 157 15.66 45.94 36.43
C GLN A 157 16.99 46.65 36.12
N GLU A 158 17.39 47.60 36.95
CA GLU A 158 18.66 48.32 36.83
C GLU A 158 19.87 47.39 36.98
N VAL A 159 19.84 46.53 38.00
CA VAL A 159 20.88 45.51 38.22
C VAL A 159 20.92 44.49 37.08
N TYR A 160 19.77 44.02 36.59
CA TYR A 160 19.75 43.09 35.46
C TYR A 160 20.32 43.72 34.17
N SER A 161 19.99 44.99 33.91
CA SER A 161 20.47 45.72 32.74
C SER A 161 21.99 45.92 32.77
N THR A 162 22.55 46.22 33.93
CA THR A 162 24.01 46.35 34.12
C THR A 162 24.75 45.01 34.04
N LEU A 163 24.14 43.92 34.52
CA LEU A 163 24.68 42.56 34.39
C LEU A 163 24.70 42.07 32.93
N SER A 164 23.67 42.38 32.14
CA SER A 164 23.59 42.00 30.73
C SER A 164 24.70 42.64 29.89
N ILE A 165 25.09 43.88 30.22
CA ILE A 165 26.18 44.62 29.58
C ILE A 165 27.55 44.01 29.91
N ARG A 166 27.73 43.44 31.11
CA ARG A 166 29.01 42.85 31.55
C ARG A 166 29.25 41.43 31.03
N GLY A 167 28.20 40.72 30.60
CA GLY A 167 28.29 39.36 30.05
C GLY A 167 28.82 39.26 28.61
N GLN A 168 28.90 40.37 27.86
CA GLN A 168 29.31 40.37 26.44
C GLN A 168 30.78 40.80 26.20
N HIS A 169 31.51 41.20 27.23
CA HIS A 169 32.92 41.63 27.12
C HIS A 169 33.93 40.67 27.78
N GLY A 170 33.58 39.38 27.89
CA GLY A 170 34.40 38.36 28.55
C GLY A 170 35.03 37.29 27.65
N LEU A 171 35.02 37.47 26.33
CA LEU A 171 35.73 36.59 25.38
C LEU A 171 36.32 37.42 24.23
N ARG A 172 37.49 38.01 24.46
CA ARG A 172 38.47 38.30 23.42
C ARG A 172 39.87 38.33 24.02
#